data_AF-A0A2V9C034-F1
#
_entry.id   AF-A0A2V9C034-F1
#
_cell.length_a   1.000
_cell.length_b   1.000
_cell.length_c   1.000
_cell.angle_alpha   90.00
_cell.angle_beta   90.00
_cell.angle_gamma   90.00
#
_symmetry.space_group_name_H-M   'P 1'
#
loop_
_entity.id
_entity.type
_entity.pdbx_description
1 polymer ?
#
loop_
_entity_poly.entity_id
_entity_poly.type
_entity_poly.pdbx_seq_one_letter_code
_entity_poly.pdbx_strand_id
1 'polypeptide(L)'
;MTSSTALRPQNRAKFGFRQVANRKFWLIAAGMYASAFYDVEGAQHCIRVRACKEANPILGQTRGRQYGVKLGITTAALIPVYYLKRLDMQDNAEGRKSPFPWWAAAQMVTGTNLVTGTVNWRHTKHTNCPALGAGCR
;
A
#
# COMPACT_ATOMS: atom_id res chain seq x y z
N MET A 1 47.71 -13.63 28.07
CA MET A 1 46.87 -14.38 27.10
C MET A 1 45.52 -13.68 26.99
N THR A 2 45.40 -12.71 26.08
CA THR A 2 44.14 -12.02 25.79
C THR A 2 43.39 -12.84 24.76
N SER A 3 42.36 -13.54 25.20
CA SER A 3 41.51 -14.34 24.33
C SER A 3 40.75 -13.39 23.41
N SER A 4 41.21 -13.28 22.16
CA SER A 4 40.52 -12.60 21.09
C SER A 4 39.22 -13.35 20.81
N THR A 5 38.11 -12.83 21.34
CA THR A 5 36.76 -13.28 20.97
C THR A 5 36.53 -12.79 19.54
N ALA A 6 37.02 -13.57 18.58
CA ALA A 6 36.69 -13.40 17.18
C ALA A 6 35.16 -13.44 17.07
N LEU A 7 34.57 -12.27 16.82
CA LEU A 7 33.20 -12.10 16.36
C LEU A 7 33.05 -12.98 15.11
N ARG A 8 32.57 -14.21 15.31
CA ARG A 8 32.18 -15.07 14.18
C ARG A 8 31.21 -14.23 13.36
N PRO A 9 31.41 -14.08 12.04
CA PRO A 9 30.39 -13.48 11.20
C PRO A 9 29.15 -14.35 11.38
N GLN A 10 28.15 -13.83 12.10
CA GLN A 10 26.88 -14.51 12.25
C GLN A 10 26.36 -14.72 10.84
N ASN A 11 26.27 -15.99 10.44
CA ASN A 11 25.59 -16.39 9.23
C ASN A 11 24.18 -15.84 9.33
N ARG A 12 23.90 -14.66 8.73
CA ARG A 12 22.56 -14.09 8.69
C ARG A 12 21.62 -15.19 8.24
N ALA A 13 20.62 -15.50 9.05
CA ALA A 13 19.64 -16.52 8.71
C ALA A 13 19.08 -16.23 7.31
N LYS A 14 19.35 -17.13 6.35
CA LYS A 14 18.87 -16.99 4.97
C LYS A 14 17.46 -17.54 4.90
N PHE A 15 16.47 -16.70 5.16
CA PHE A 15 15.07 -17.08 4.94
C PHE A 15 14.77 -17.22 3.45
N GLY A 16 14.11 -18.33 3.10
CA GLY A 16 13.64 -18.60 1.74
C GLY A 16 12.34 -17.85 1.42
N PHE A 17 12.00 -17.77 0.13
CA PHE A 17 10.81 -17.03 -0.34
C PHE A 17 9.52 -17.42 0.39
N ARG A 18 9.23 -18.73 0.52
CA ARG A 18 7.98 -19.20 1.17
C ARG A 18 7.88 -18.82 2.65
N GLN A 19 9.00 -18.69 3.34
CA GLN A 19 9.02 -18.30 4.75
C GLN A 19 8.69 -16.81 4.92
N VAL A 20 9.25 -15.97 4.05
CA VAL A 20 9.00 -14.52 4.03
C VAL A 20 7.60 -14.24 3.48
N ALA A 21 7.27 -14.76 2.29
CA ALA A 21 5.97 -14.67 1.63
C ALA A 21 4.96 -15.67 2.21
N ASN A 22 4.87 -15.73 3.54
CA ASN A 22 3.88 -16.54 4.26
C ASN A 22 2.47 -15.91 4.22
N ARG A 23 1.47 -16.59 4.82
CA ARG A 23 0.08 -16.13 4.87
C ARG A 23 -0.07 -14.67 5.34
N LYS A 24 0.68 -14.23 6.36
CA LYS A 24 0.61 -12.85 6.86
C LYS A 24 1.07 -11.84 5.81
N PHE A 25 2.12 -12.15 5.04
CA PHE A 25 2.57 -11.28 3.94
C PHE A 25 1.49 -11.14 2.88
N TRP A 26 0.91 -12.27 2.43
CA TRP A 26 -0.11 -12.25 1.39
C TRP A 26 -1.42 -11.59 1.83
N LEU A 27 -1.81 -11.72 3.11
CA LEU A 27 -2.96 -10.99 3.65
C LEU A 27 -2.75 -9.48 3.59
N ILE A 28 -1.56 -9.00 3.95
CA ILE A 28 -1.21 -7.59 3.86
C ILE A 28 -1.15 -7.13 2.39
N ALA A 29 -0.55 -7.94 1.52
CA ALA A 29 -0.53 -7.66 0.08
C ALA A 29 -1.94 -7.54 -0.50
N ALA A 30 -2.84 -8.46 -0.13
CA ALA A 30 -4.25 -8.41 -0.52
C ALA A 30 -4.93 -7.12 -0.02
N GLY A 31 -4.64 -6.69 1.21
CA GLY A 31 -5.13 -5.41 1.75
C GLY A 31 -4.63 -4.20 0.95
N MET A 32 -3.34 -4.19 0.58
CA MET A 32 -2.78 -3.14 -0.28
C MET A 32 -3.49 -3.08 -1.63
N TYR A 33 -3.69 -4.22 -2.29
CA TYR A 33 -4.44 -4.25 -3.54
C TYR A 33 -5.89 -3.79 -3.36
N ALA A 34 -6.61 -4.33 -2.37
CA ALA A 34 -7.99 -3.95 -2.10
C ALA A 34 -8.16 -2.43 -1.90
N SER A 35 -7.23 -1.80 -1.18
CA SER A 35 -7.22 -0.34 -1.03
C SER A 35 -6.99 0.39 -2.37
N ALA A 36 -6.08 -0.11 -3.21
CA ALA A 36 -5.85 0.46 -4.54
C ALA A 36 -7.08 0.30 -5.45
N PHE A 37 -7.78 -0.83 -5.38
CA PHE A 37 -9.07 -1.02 -6.06
C PHE A 37 -10.11 -0.01 -5.59
N TYR A 38 -10.23 0.16 -4.28
CA TYR A 38 -11.16 1.12 -3.68
C TYR A 38 -10.87 2.56 -4.12
N ASP A 39 -9.61 2.96 -4.18
CA ASP A 39 -9.19 4.28 -4.64
C ASP A 39 -9.57 4.53 -6.11
N VAL A 40 -9.24 3.58 -7.00
CA VAL A 40 -9.59 3.69 -8.43
C VAL A 40 -11.10 3.78 -8.62
N GLU A 41 -11.87 2.94 -7.91
CA GLU A 41 -13.34 2.99 -8.01
C GLU A 41 -13.91 4.30 -7.47
N GLY A 42 -13.38 4.80 -6.35
CA GLY A 42 -13.76 6.11 -5.81
C GLY A 42 -13.48 7.25 -6.80
N ALA A 43 -12.28 7.28 -7.39
CA ALA A 43 -11.89 8.26 -8.39
C ALA A 43 -12.79 8.18 -9.64
N GLN A 44 -12.99 6.98 -10.18
CA GLN A 44 -13.82 6.76 -11.36
C GLN A 44 -15.29 7.07 -11.11
N HIS A 45 -15.79 6.83 -9.90
CA HIS A 45 -17.14 7.22 -9.55
C HIS A 45 -17.27 8.75 -9.55
N CYS A 46 -16.34 9.47 -8.91
CA CYS A 46 -16.34 10.94 -8.88
C CYS A 46 -16.21 11.57 -10.28
N ILE A 47 -15.38 10.98 -11.16
CA ILE A 47 -15.23 11.42 -12.55
C ILE A 47 -16.51 11.16 -13.35
N ARG A 48 -17.14 10.00 -13.18
CA ARG A 48 -18.39 9.65 -13.89
C ARG A 48 -19.54 10.60 -13.57
N VAL A 49 -19.65 11.07 -12.33
CA VAL A 49 -20.65 12.07 -11.92
C VAL A 49 -20.22 13.51 -12.21
N ARG A 50 -19.10 13.72 -12.92
CA ARG A 50 -18.52 15.04 -13.24
C ARG A 50 -18.19 15.91 -12.03
N ALA A 51 -17.99 15.28 -10.87
CA ALA A 51 -17.66 15.96 -9.62
C ALA A 51 -16.15 16.17 -9.45
N CYS A 52 -15.34 15.29 -10.05
CA CYS A 52 -13.88 15.37 -10.04
C CYS A 52 -13.32 15.27 -11.46
N LYS A 53 -12.09 15.77 -11.62
CA LYS A 53 -11.24 15.50 -12.79
C LYS A 53 -9.90 14.98 -12.30
N GLU A 54 -9.42 13.87 -12.85
CA GLU A 54 -8.09 13.36 -12.48
C GLU A 54 -7.02 14.36 -12.93
N ALA A 55 -6.31 14.96 -11.97
CA ALA A 55 -5.27 15.94 -12.24
C ALA A 55 -3.95 15.26 -12.63
N ASN A 56 -3.72 14.02 -12.20
CA ASN A 56 -2.49 13.32 -12.48
C ASN A 56 -2.47 12.79 -13.93
N PRO A 57 -1.60 13.32 -14.81
CA PRO A 57 -1.54 12.89 -16.21
C PRO A 57 -1.09 11.43 -16.36
N ILE A 58 -0.37 10.88 -15.37
CA ILE A 58 0.07 9.48 -15.38
C ILE A 58 -1.13 8.55 -15.18
N LEU A 59 -1.98 8.83 -14.17
CA LEU A 59 -3.20 8.07 -13.89
C LEU A 59 -4.22 8.20 -15.03
N GLY A 60 -4.38 9.42 -15.55
CA GLY A 60 -5.34 9.72 -16.62
C GLY A 60 -6.80 9.53 -16.20
N GLN A 61 -7.73 9.81 -17.12
CA GLN A 61 -9.17 9.81 -16.82
C GLN A 61 -9.83 8.43 -16.91
N THR A 62 -9.20 7.47 -17.59
CA THR A 62 -9.83 6.18 -17.90
C THR A 62 -9.56 5.14 -16.82
N ARG A 63 -10.60 4.36 -16.48
CA ARG A 63 -10.52 3.27 -15.49
C ARG A 63 -9.38 2.29 -15.74
N GLY A 64 -9.20 1.86 -16.99
CA GLY A 64 -8.13 0.91 -17.36
C GLY A 64 -6.73 1.44 -17.09
N ARG A 65 -6.47 2.72 -17.40
CA ARG A 65 -5.16 3.35 -17.15
C ARG A 65 -4.90 3.54 -15.66
N GLN A 66 -5.92 3.97 -14.91
CA GLN A 66 -5.82 4.12 -13.46
C GLN A 66 -5.50 2.79 -12.77
N TYR A 67 -6.19 1.70 -13.17
CA TYR A 67 -5.85 0.36 -12.68
C TYR A 67 -4.44 -0.06 -13.03
N GLY A 68 -4.04 0.08 -14.29
CA GLY A 68 -2.69 -0.31 -14.73
C GLY A 68 -1.60 0.37 -13.91
N VAL A 69 -1.73 1.68 -13.67
CA VAL A 69 -0.77 2.45 -12.88
C VAL A 69 -0.84 2.10 -11.40
N LYS A 70 -2.03 2.13 -10.77
CA LYS A 70 -2.17 1.89 -9.32
C LYS A 70 -1.78 0.48 -8.92
N LEU A 71 -2.17 -0.53 -9.70
CA LEU A 71 -1.77 -1.92 -9.46
C LEU A 71 -0.28 -2.13 -9.74
N GLY A 72 0.28 -1.46 -10.75
CA GLY A 72 1.72 -1.46 -11.01
C GLY A 72 2.53 -0.90 -9.84
N ILE A 73 2.15 0.27 -9.32
CA ILE A 73 2.77 0.89 -8.15
C ILE A 73 2.61 0.00 -6.91
N THR A 74 1.43 -0.59 -6.71
CA THR A 74 1.17 -1.49 -5.57
C THR A 74 2.06 -2.73 -5.64
N THR A 75 2.21 -3.32 -6.82
CA THR A 75 3.14 -4.44 -7.06
C THR A 75 4.58 -4.03 -6.75
N ALA A 76 5.02 -2.87 -7.24
CA ALA A 76 6.36 -2.36 -6.98
C ALA A 76 6.60 -2.11 -5.48
N ALA A 77 5.59 -1.63 -4.76
CA ALA A 77 5.66 -1.42 -3.31
C ALA A 77 5.73 -2.72 -2.49
N LEU A 78 5.28 -3.86 -3.03
CA LEU A 78 5.44 -5.16 -2.36
C LEU A 78 6.89 -5.62 -2.26
N ILE A 79 7.75 -5.19 -3.18
CA ILE A 79 9.17 -5.54 -3.20
C ILE A 79 9.87 -5.04 -1.91
N PRO A 80 9.86 -3.74 -1.57
CA PRO A 80 10.47 -3.28 -0.33
C PRO A 80 9.78 -3.86 0.92
N VAL A 81 8.45 -4.09 0.90
CA VAL A 81 7.75 -4.74 2.02
C VAL A 81 8.26 -6.17 2.24
N TYR A 82 8.52 -6.93 1.17
CA TYR A 82 9.12 -8.25 1.25
C TYR A 82 10.53 -8.20 1.85
N TYR A 83 11.37 -7.26 1.40
CA TYR A 83 12.73 -7.10 1.94
C TYR A 83 12.73 -6.67 3.40
N LEU A 84 11.88 -5.72 3.79
CA LEU A 84 11.72 -5.30 5.18
C LEU A 84 11.27 -6.47 6.05
N LYS A 85 10.33 -7.29 5.58
CA LYS A 85 9.90 -8.48 6.31
C LYS A 85 11.04 -9.47 6.48
N ARG A 86 11.84 -9.67 5.44
CA ARG A 86 13.01 -10.55 5.51
C ARG A 86 14.02 -10.05 6.53
N LEU A 87 14.28 -8.74 6.58
CA LEU A 87 15.17 -8.11 7.56
C LEU A 87 14.61 -8.25 8.98
N ASP A 88 13.32 -7.99 9.18
CA ASP A 88 12.64 -8.18 10.47
C ASP A 88 12.77 -9.63 10.96
N MET A 89 12.60 -10.62 10.08
CA MET A 89 12.82 -12.02 10.44
C MET A 89 14.28 -12.32 10.80
N GLN A 90 15.25 -11.66 10.15
CA GLN A 90 16.68 -11.79 10.46
C GLN A 90 17.02 -11.19 11.82
N ASP A 91 16.57 -9.96 12.07
CA ASP A 91 16.76 -9.29 13.36
C ASP A 91 16.19 -10.14 14.50
N ASN A 92 14.96 -10.65 14.34
CA ASN A 92 14.32 -11.50 15.34
C ASN A 92 15.09 -12.81 15.60
N ALA A 93 15.64 -13.43 14.55
CA ALA A 93 16.46 -14.65 14.71
C ALA A 93 17.79 -14.39 15.42
N GLU A 94 18.32 -13.18 15.32
CA GLU A 94 19.55 -12.73 15.98
C GLU A 94 19.28 -12.13 17.37
N GLY A 95 18.03 -12.20 17.86
CA GLY A 95 17.63 -11.65 19.16
C GLY A 95 17.53 -10.12 19.18
N ARG A 96 17.58 -9.47 18.02
CA ARG A 96 17.44 -8.03 17.86
C ARG A 96 15.97 -7.66 17.63
N LYS A 97 15.54 -6.52 18.17
CA LYS A 97 14.25 -5.92 17.82
C LYS A 97 14.42 -5.07 16.57
N SER A 98 13.63 -5.32 15.54
CA SER A 98 13.64 -4.46 14.37
C SER A 98 13.08 -3.07 14.74
N PRO A 99 13.78 -1.97 14.42
CA PRO A 99 13.33 -0.63 14.76
C PRO A 99 12.10 -0.20 13.95
N PHE A 100 11.83 -0.86 12.82
CA PHE A 100 10.71 -0.54 11.96
C PHE A 100 9.96 -1.81 11.54
N PRO A 101 8.74 -2.05 12.06
CA PRO A 101 8.01 -3.24 11.71
C PRO A 101 7.65 -3.22 10.22
N TRP A 102 7.94 -4.32 9.51
CA TRP A 102 7.76 -4.41 8.06
C TRP A 102 6.33 -4.09 7.57
N TRP A 103 5.32 -4.35 8.41
CA TRP A 103 3.92 -4.09 8.09
C TRP A 103 3.58 -2.59 8.09
N ALA A 104 4.39 -1.73 8.74
CA ALA A 104 4.15 -0.29 8.76
C ALA A 104 4.27 0.31 7.35
N ALA A 105 5.25 -0.13 6.56
CA ALA A 105 5.40 0.28 5.17
C ALA A 105 4.16 -0.08 4.33
N ALA A 106 3.59 -1.27 4.55
CA ALA A 106 2.37 -1.68 3.87
C ALA A 106 1.13 -0.87 4.31
N GLN A 107 1.06 -0.49 5.59
CA GLN A 107 0.00 0.39 6.09
C GLN A 107 0.06 1.79 5.49
N MET A 108 1.25 2.35 5.25
CA MET A 108 1.37 3.66 4.59
C MET A 108 0.75 3.64 3.19
N VAL A 109 1.05 2.62 2.40
CA VAL A 109 0.46 2.44 1.04
C VAL A 109 -1.05 2.25 1.13
N THR A 110 -1.50 1.37 2.02
CA THR A 110 -2.93 1.07 2.20
C THR A 110 -3.69 2.31 2.65
N GLY A 111 -3.18 3.01 3.65
CA GLY A 111 -3.78 4.23 4.21
C GLY A 111 -3.88 5.34 3.17
N THR A 112 -2.84 5.53 2.35
CA THR A 112 -2.85 6.55 1.29
C THR A 112 -3.99 6.29 0.30
N ASN A 113 -4.12 5.06 -0.20
CA ASN A 113 -5.20 4.69 -1.12
C ASN A 113 -6.59 4.82 -0.48
N LEU A 114 -6.74 4.42 0.79
CA LEU A 114 -8.02 4.56 1.50
C LEU A 114 -8.43 6.02 1.68
N VAL A 115 -7.47 6.90 2.00
CA VAL A 115 -7.72 8.34 2.17
C VAL A 115 -8.15 8.96 0.85
N THR A 116 -7.40 8.74 -0.23
CA THR A 116 -7.73 9.32 -1.54
C THR A 116 -9.07 8.79 -2.07
N GLY A 117 -9.32 7.49 -1.96
CA GLY A 117 -10.59 6.88 -2.34
C GLY A 117 -11.76 7.48 -1.55
N THR A 118 -11.59 7.67 -0.24
CA THR A 118 -12.63 8.27 0.62
C THR A 118 -12.88 9.73 0.28
N VAL A 119 -11.84 10.51 -0.02
CA VAL A 119 -11.98 11.90 -0.46
C VAL A 119 -12.77 11.98 -1.77
N ASN A 120 -12.46 11.12 -2.75
CA ASN A 120 -13.19 11.05 -4.02
C ASN A 120 -14.68 10.70 -3.81
N TRP A 121 -14.96 9.74 -2.93
CA TRP A 121 -16.34 9.39 -2.54
C TRP A 121 -17.07 10.54 -1.85
N ARG A 122 -16.40 11.27 -0.96
CA ARG A 122 -17.00 12.43 -0.28
C ARG A 122 -17.34 13.54 -1.27
N HIS A 123 -16.44 13.86 -2.20
CA HIS A 123 -16.72 14.87 -3.24
C HIS A 123 -17.96 14.53 -4.06
N THR A 124 -18.16 13.25 -4.40
CA THR A 124 -19.36 12.79 -5.10
C THR A 124 -20.65 13.09 -4.31
N LYS A 125 -20.64 12.93 -2.98
CA LYS A 125 -21.80 13.22 -2.14
C LYS A 125 -22.12 14.71 -2.04
N HIS A 126 -21.11 15.58 -2.13
CA HIS A 126 -21.31 17.03 -2.10
C HIS A 126 -21.80 17.62 -3.42
N THR A 127 -21.55 16.94 -4.55
CA THR A 127 -22.01 17.38 -5.88
C THR A 127 -23.36 16.80 -6.30
N ASN A 128 -23.80 15.70 -5.67
CA ASN A 128 -25.17 15.21 -5.82
C ASN A 128 -26.11 16.11 -5.02
N CYS A 129 -26.45 17.26 -5.60
CA CYS A 129 -27.72 17.90 -5.28
C CYS A 129 -28.84 16.84 -5.43
N PRO A 130 -29.74 16.67 -4.46
CA PRO A 130 -30.95 15.89 -4.70
C PRO A 130 -31.64 16.46 -5.95
N ALA A 131 -32.19 15.60 -6.80
CA ALA A 131 -32.89 15.96 -8.04
C ALA A 131 -34.08 16.94 -7.85
N LEU A 132 -34.35 17.35 -6.61
CA LEU A 132 -35.29 18.38 -6.19
C LEU A 132 -34.54 19.69 -5.86
N GLY A 133 -33.93 20.32 -6.87
CA GLY A 133 -33.74 21.79 -7.00
C GLY A 133 -33.37 22.66 -5.79
N ALA A 134 -32.86 22.14 -4.68
CA ALA A 134 -32.63 22.88 -3.45
C ALA A 134 -31.15 22.85 -3.08
N GLY A 135 -30.41 23.82 -3.62
CA GLY A 135 -29.18 24.33 -3.04
C GLY A 135 -27.98 23.39 -3.07
N CYS A 136 -27.23 23.41 -4.18
CA CYS A 136 -25.79 23.26 -4.09
C CYS A 136 -25.24 24.68 -3.94
N ARG A 137 -24.64 24.98 -2.79
CA ARG A 137 -23.78 26.16 -2.65
C ARG A 137 -22.42 25.86 -3.23
#